data_AF-A0A945MD87-F1
#
_entry.id   AF-A0A945MD87-F1
#
_cell.length_a   1.000
_cell.length_b   1.000
_cell.length_c   1.000
_cell.angle_alpha   90.00
_cell.angle_beta   90.00
_cell.angle_gamma   90.00
#
_symmetry.space_group_name_H-M   'P 1'
#
loop_
_entity.id
_entity.type
_entity.pdbx_description
1 polymer ?
#
loop_
_entity_poly.entity_id
_entity_poly.type
_entity_poly.pdbx_seq_one_letter_code
_entity_poly.pdbx_strand_id
1 'polypeptide(L)'
;MAKGLKKIIRFHQSLIDEKRKVLGDFLNQASICDKQRQDFKDNIKAEQDNVSNTTNMIAMFYGGYVASTYQKIKEIEVKIEELEVSIKNTQQEIILLFKEKKVFEITQNNHEKQVIKDKLKLEQVFLDEIGQEIHRRR
;
A
#
# COMPACT_ATOMS: atom_id res chain seq x y z
N MET A 1 18.21 24.69 -6.45
CA MET A 1 16.86 24.19 -6.13
C MET A 1 16.60 22.75 -6.59
N ALA A 2 16.93 22.36 -7.83
CA ALA A 2 16.70 21.00 -8.37
C ALA A 2 17.28 19.81 -7.57
N LYS A 3 18.48 19.95 -6.98
CA LYS A 3 19.06 18.91 -6.10
C LYS A 3 18.21 18.65 -4.85
N GLY A 4 17.44 19.64 -4.38
CA GLY A 4 16.54 19.51 -3.23
C GLY A 4 15.29 18.69 -3.59
N LEU A 5 14.67 18.97 -4.74
CA LEU A 5 13.47 18.26 -5.21
C LEU A 5 13.72 16.76 -5.40
N LYS A 6 14.87 16.36 -5.95
CA LYS A 6 15.22 14.93 -6.08
C LYS A 6 15.32 14.22 -4.72
N LYS A 7 15.81 14.90 -3.68
CA LYS A 7 15.85 14.35 -2.31
C LYS A 7 14.45 14.20 -1.73
N ILE A 8 13.59 15.20 -1.92
CA ILE A 8 12.19 15.17 -1.48
C ILE A 8 11.44 14.01 -2.18
N ILE A 9 11.59 13.84 -3.48
CA ILE A 9 10.96 12.73 -4.23
C ILE A 9 11.38 11.38 -3.67
N ARG A 10 12.67 11.20 -3.35
CA ARG A 10 13.19 9.97 -2.74
C ARG A 10 12.64 9.76 -1.33
N PHE A 11 12.54 10.83 -0.55
CA PHE A 11 11.95 10.78 0.79
C PHE A 11 10.49 10.30 0.73
N HIS A 12 9.66 10.88 -0.14
CA HIS A 12 8.28 10.40 -0.32
C HIS A 12 8.23 8.96 -0.83
N GLN A 13 9.16 8.54 -1.69
CA GLN A 13 9.24 7.14 -2.12
C GLN A 13 9.48 6.20 -0.92
N SER A 14 10.45 6.52 -0.06
CA SER A 14 10.71 5.73 1.15
C SER A 14 9.51 5.68 2.08
N LEU A 15 8.81 6.81 2.31
CA LEU A 15 7.59 6.83 3.12
C LEU A 15 6.48 5.96 2.52
N ILE A 16 6.30 5.98 1.20
CA ILE A 16 5.33 5.12 0.51
C ILE A 16 5.67 3.65 0.72
N ASP A 17 6.96 3.29 0.60
CA ASP A 17 7.41 1.91 0.75
C ASP A 17 7.24 1.41 2.19
N GLU A 18 7.50 2.26 3.19
CA GLU A 18 7.20 1.97 4.60
C GLU A 18 5.71 1.76 4.83
N LYS A 19 4.85 2.66 4.32
CA LYS A 19 3.39 2.52 4.47
C LYS A 19 2.84 1.30 3.74
N ARG A 20 3.41 0.93 2.59
CA ARG A 20 3.07 -0.32 1.89
C ARG A 20 3.42 -1.56 2.69
N LYS A 21 4.54 -1.54 3.41
CA LYS A 21 4.91 -2.63 4.32
C LYS A 21 3.88 -2.78 5.44
N VAL A 22 3.50 -1.68 6.09
CA VAL A 22 2.46 -1.66 7.12
C VAL A 22 1.11 -2.16 6.58
N LEU A 23 0.73 -1.73 5.38
CA LEU A 23 -0.48 -2.22 4.71
C LEU A 23 -0.41 -3.74 4.48
N GLY A 24 0.75 -4.26 4.07
CA GLY A 24 0.97 -5.69 3.92
C GLY A 24 0.79 -6.45 5.24
N ASP A 25 1.30 -5.90 6.35
CA ASP A 25 1.15 -6.50 7.67
C ASP A 25 -0.33 -6.56 8.10
N PHE A 26 -1.11 -5.50 7.87
CA PHE A 26 -2.55 -5.51 8.16
C PHE A 26 -3.32 -6.50 7.29
N LEU A 27 -3.02 -6.59 5.99
CA LEU A 27 -3.65 -7.56 5.09
C LEU A 27 -3.34 -9.01 5.51
N ASN A 28 -2.11 -9.27 5.93
CA ASN A 28 -1.72 -10.58 6.45
C ASN A 28 -2.47 -10.92 7.74
N GLN A 29 -2.58 -9.98 8.67
CA GLN A 29 -3.36 -10.16 9.90
C GLN A 29 -4.83 -10.44 9.61
N ALA A 30 -5.45 -9.68 8.70
CA ALA A 30 -6.83 -9.91 8.28
C ALA A 30 -7.02 -11.31 7.69
N SER A 31 -6.09 -11.75 6.82
CA SER A 31 -6.13 -13.10 6.24
C SER A 31 -5.99 -14.21 7.29
N ILE A 32 -5.15 -14.01 8.32
CA ILE A 32 -5.02 -14.96 9.43
C ILE A 32 -6.32 -15.04 10.23
N CYS A 33 -6.93 -13.88 10.55
CA CYS A 33 -8.21 -13.81 11.24
C CYS A 33 -9.33 -14.49 10.44
N ASP A 34 -9.39 -14.28 9.12
CA ASP A 34 -10.36 -14.92 8.24
C ASP A 34 -10.22 -16.45 8.22
N LYS A 35 -8.98 -16.95 8.16
CA LYS A 35 -8.71 -18.39 8.25
C LYS A 35 -9.17 -18.96 9.59
N GLN A 36 -8.80 -18.31 10.70
CA GLN A 36 -9.23 -18.73 12.04
C GLN A 36 -10.76 -18.74 12.18
N ARG A 37 -11.44 -17.73 11.63
CA ARG A 37 -12.90 -17.68 11.61
C ARG A 37 -13.49 -18.85 10.83
N GLN A 38 -12.91 -19.19 9.68
CA GLN A 38 -13.35 -20.33 8.89
C GLN A 38 -13.10 -21.65 9.60
N ASP A 39 -11.92 -21.83 10.19
CA ASP A 39 -11.57 -23.03 10.97
C ASP A 39 -12.56 -23.24 12.13
N PHE A 40 -12.96 -22.18 12.84
CA PHE A 40 -13.98 -22.30 13.88
C PHE A 40 -15.36 -22.70 13.34
N LYS A 41 -15.76 -22.20 12.17
CA LYS A 41 -17.02 -22.58 11.53
C LYS A 41 -17.00 -24.05 11.09
N ASP A 42 -15.88 -24.49 10.51
CA ASP A 42 -15.71 -25.87 10.05
C ASP A 42 -15.67 -26.84 11.23
N ASN A 43 -15.01 -26.46 12.33
CA ASN A 43 -15.00 -27.24 13.57
C ASN A 43 -16.40 -27.35 14.19
N ILE A 44 -17.20 -26.28 14.22
CA ILE A 44 -18.60 -26.36 14.70
C ILE A 44 -19.37 -27.38 13.86
N LYS A 45 -19.23 -27.34 12.53
CA LYS A 45 -19.92 -28.26 11.63
C LYS A 45 -19.49 -29.72 11.84
N ALA A 46 -18.19 -29.96 11.97
CA ALA A 46 -17.65 -31.29 12.23
C ALA A 46 -18.17 -31.86 13.57
N GLU A 47 -18.19 -31.03 14.62
CA GLU A 47 -18.73 -31.43 15.93
C GLU A 47 -20.24 -31.68 15.87
N GLN A 48 -20.98 -30.91 15.07
CA GLN A 48 -22.41 -31.14 14.83
C GLN A 48 -22.67 -32.53 14.22
N ASP A 49 -21.89 -32.91 13.22
CA ASP A 49 -22.00 -34.20 12.53
C ASP A 49 -21.65 -35.35 13.48
N ASN A 50 -20.63 -35.18 14.34
CA ASN A 50 -20.24 -36.17 15.35
C ASN A 50 -21.34 -36.38 16.41
N VAL A 51 -21.92 -35.31 16.93
CA VAL A 51 -22.99 -35.37 17.95
C VAL A 51 -24.24 -36.06 17.39
N SER A 52 -24.58 -35.80 16.13
CA SER A 52 -25.73 -36.42 15.46
C SER A 52 -25.60 -37.95 15.33
N ASN A 53 -24.38 -38.48 15.40
CA ASN A 53 -24.07 -39.91 15.26
C ASN A 53 -23.81 -40.63 16.61
N THR A 54 -23.92 -39.96 17.77
CA THR A 54 -23.50 -40.51 19.07
C THR A 54 -24.54 -40.36 20.20
N THR A 55 -24.47 -41.20 21.24
CA THR A 55 -25.44 -41.26 22.36
C THR A 55 -25.46 -40.00 23.24
N ASN A 56 -26.66 -39.69 23.75
CA ASN A 56 -27.16 -38.56 24.55
C ASN A 56 -26.21 -37.76 25.47
N MET A 57 -25.13 -38.34 26.01
CA MET A 57 -24.27 -37.67 27.00
C MET A 57 -23.34 -36.62 26.35
N ILE A 58 -22.86 -36.87 25.13
CA ILE A 58 -21.98 -35.93 24.40
C ILE A 58 -22.78 -34.74 23.86
N ALA A 59 -24.04 -34.98 23.45
CA ALA A 59 -24.95 -33.93 23.01
C ALA A 59 -25.21 -32.86 24.08
N MET A 60 -25.10 -33.23 25.36
CA MET A 60 -25.31 -32.32 26.49
C MET A 60 -24.21 -31.24 26.62
N PHE A 61 -22.96 -31.55 26.24
CA PHE A 61 -21.83 -30.61 26.29
C PHE A 61 -21.67 -29.76 25.02
N TYR A 62 -22.26 -30.21 23.90
CA TYR A 62 -22.15 -29.56 22.60
C TYR A 62 -22.66 -28.11 22.60
N GLY A 63 -23.79 -27.82 23.25
CA GLY A 63 -24.36 -26.48 23.30
C GLY A 63 -23.41 -25.44 23.92
N GLY A 64 -22.69 -25.82 24.99
CA GLY A 64 -21.69 -24.96 25.64
C GLY A 64 -20.46 -24.71 24.75
N TYR A 65 -19.98 -25.75 24.07
CA TYR A 65 -18.89 -25.63 23.10
C TYR A 65 -19.24 -24.67 21.97
N VAL A 66 -20.41 -24.84 21.36
CA VAL A 66 -20.90 -23.99 20.27
C VAL A 66 -21.02 -22.53 20.72
N ALA A 67 -21.63 -22.28 21.87
CA ALA A 67 -21.74 -20.93 22.42
C ALA A 67 -20.37 -20.26 22.63
N SER A 68 -19.41 -21.00 23.20
CA SER A 68 -18.05 -20.48 23.40
C SER A 68 -17.32 -20.20 22.08
N THR A 69 -17.55 -21.03 21.06
CA THR A 69 -16.91 -20.88 19.75
C THR A 69 -17.51 -19.73 18.95
N TYR A 70 -18.83 -19.53 19.04
CA TYR A 70 -19.49 -18.34 18.49
C TYR A 70 -18.97 -17.04 19.13
N GLN A 71 -18.69 -17.06 20.43
CA GLN A 71 -18.11 -15.89 21.10
C GLN A 71 -16.72 -15.56 20.53
N LYS A 72 -15.87 -16.57 20.32
CA LYS A 72 -14.55 -16.39 19.67
C LYS A 72 -14.68 -15.89 18.23
N ILE A 73 -15.66 -16.38 17.47
CA ILE A 73 -15.94 -15.89 16.10
C ILE A 73 -16.31 -14.40 16.13
N LYS A 74 -17.20 -13.98 17.04
CA LYS A 74 -17.57 -12.57 17.18
C LYS A 74 -16.36 -11.68 17.52
N GLU A 75 -15.50 -12.14 18.43
CA GLU A 75 -14.27 -11.42 18.77
C GLU A 75 -13.31 -11.29 17.58
N ILE A 76 -13.24 -12.30 16.72
CA ILE A 76 -12.46 -12.24 15.48
C ILE A 76 -13.11 -11.27 14.47
N GLU A 77 -14.43 -11.29 14.34
CA GLU A 77 -15.15 -10.40 13.43
C GLU A 77 -14.93 -8.93 13.80
N VAL A 78 -14.99 -8.58 15.08
CA VAL A 78 -14.64 -7.23 15.56
C VAL A 78 -13.20 -6.85 15.19
N LYS A 79 -12.24 -7.77 15.37
CA LYS A 79 -10.84 -7.53 14.97
C LYS A 79 -10.68 -7.34 13.46
N ILE A 80 -11.43 -8.08 12.65
CA ILE A 80 -11.43 -7.92 11.19
C ILE A 80 -11.94 -6.53 10.82
N GLU A 81 -13.05 -6.07 11.42
CA GLU A 81 -13.59 -4.72 11.18
C GLU A 81 -12.56 -3.62 11.54
N GLU A 82 -11.87 -3.75 12.67
CA GLU A 82 -10.80 -2.83 13.06
C GLU A 82 -9.63 -2.81 12.07
N LEU A 83 -9.24 -3.98 11.56
CA LEU A 83 -8.20 -4.13 10.55
C LEU A 83 -8.63 -3.53 9.21
N GLU A 84 -9.88 -3.72 8.79
CA GLU A 84 -10.43 -3.14 7.55
C GLU A 84 -10.41 -1.60 7.58
N VAL A 85 -10.77 -1.01 8.71
CA VAL A 85 -10.64 0.45 8.92
C VAL A 85 -9.17 0.88 8.81
N SER A 86 -8.26 0.15 9.45
CA SER A 86 -6.82 0.43 9.42
C SER A 86 -6.23 0.31 8.01
N ILE A 87 -6.65 -0.71 7.25
CA ILE A 87 -6.30 -0.91 5.84
C ILE A 87 -6.75 0.29 5.01
N LYS A 88 -8.03 0.69 5.14
CA LYS A 88 -8.60 1.81 4.39
C LYS A 88 -7.87 3.13 4.68
N ASN A 89 -7.58 3.40 5.95
CA ASN A 89 -6.85 4.59 6.37
C ASN A 89 -5.43 4.59 5.79
N THR A 90 -4.72 3.47 5.88
CA THR A 90 -3.36 3.34 5.33
C THR A 90 -3.35 3.50 3.81
N GLN A 91 -4.35 2.96 3.10
CA GLN A 91 -4.51 3.17 1.66
C GLN A 91 -4.70 4.66 1.32
N GLN A 92 -5.52 5.38 2.09
CA GLN A 92 -5.70 6.82 1.90
C GLN A 92 -4.40 7.61 2.11
N GLU A 93 -3.64 7.29 3.16
CA GLU A 93 -2.34 7.90 3.41
C GLU A 93 -1.36 7.66 2.25
N ILE A 94 -1.28 6.42 1.74
CA ILE A 94 -0.47 6.08 0.57
C ILE A 94 -0.88 6.94 -0.64
N ILE A 95 -2.19 7.07 -0.90
CA ILE A 95 -2.71 7.89 -2.00
C ILE A 95 -2.27 9.34 -1.86
N LEU A 96 -2.34 9.92 -0.65
CA LEU A 96 -1.91 11.30 -0.40
C LEU A 96 -0.41 11.47 -0.65
N LEU A 97 0.42 10.56 -0.14
CA LEU A 97 1.87 10.58 -0.38
C LEU A 97 2.22 10.45 -1.87
N PHE A 98 1.49 9.63 -2.62
CA PHE A 98 1.65 9.53 -4.07
C PHE A 98 1.32 10.83 -4.78
N LYS A 99 0.24 11.51 -4.39
CA LYS A 99 -0.12 12.82 -4.97
C LYS A 99 0.97 13.85 -4.72
N GLU A 100 1.47 13.96 -3.48
CA GLU A 100 2.54 14.88 -3.12
C GLU A 100 3.83 14.59 -3.90
N LYS A 101 4.26 13.32 -3.91
CA LYS A 101 5.40 12.88 -4.73
C LYS A 101 5.23 13.29 -6.19
N LYS A 102 4.02 13.14 -6.74
CA LYS A 102 3.76 13.44 -8.15
C LYS A 102 3.89 14.93 -8.46
N VAL A 103 3.47 15.80 -7.55
CA VAL A 103 3.66 17.25 -7.68
C VAL A 103 5.15 17.56 -7.79
N PHE A 104 5.98 17.02 -6.89
CA PHE A 104 7.42 17.24 -6.93
C PHE A 104 8.08 16.69 -8.20
N GLU A 105 7.66 15.52 -8.68
CA GLU A 105 8.13 14.94 -9.95
C GLU A 105 7.83 15.87 -11.15
N ILE A 106 6.62 16.42 -11.22
CA ILE A 106 6.22 17.34 -12.29
C ILE A 106 7.06 18.62 -12.25
N THR A 107 7.23 19.21 -11.06
CA THR A 107 8.06 20.41 -10.88
C THR A 107 9.51 20.15 -11.30
N GLN A 108 10.08 19.02 -10.89
CA GLN A 108 11.45 18.64 -11.26
C GLN A 108 11.58 18.44 -12.78
N ASN A 109 10.63 17.76 -13.42
CA ASN A 109 10.62 17.57 -14.87
C ASN A 109 10.54 18.89 -15.64
N ASN A 110 9.68 19.82 -15.19
CA ASN A 110 9.56 21.13 -15.82
C ASN A 110 10.86 21.92 -15.71
N HIS A 111 11.52 21.86 -14.55
CA HIS A 111 12.82 22.48 -14.37
C HIS A 111 13.91 21.86 -15.27
N GLU A 112 13.97 20.54 -15.35
CA GLU A 112 14.93 19.84 -16.23
C GLU A 112 14.72 20.19 -17.71
N LYS A 113 13.47 20.23 -18.17
CA LYS A 113 13.12 20.67 -19.52
C LYS A 113 13.58 22.10 -19.80
N GLN A 114 13.40 23.00 -18.84
CA GLN A 114 13.81 24.38 -18.99
C GLN A 114 15.34 24.51 -19.09
N VAL A 115 16.07 23.83 -18.20
CA VAL A 115 17.54 23.83 -18.22
C VAL A 115 18.09 23.25 -19.52
N ILE A 116 17.49 22.20 -20.07
CA ILE A 116 17.90 21.63 -21.36
C ILE A 116 17.64 22.62 -22.49
N LYS A 117 16.47 23.28 -22.51
CA LYS A 117 16.17 24.30 -23.52
C LYS A 117 17.16 25.46 -23.48
N ASP A 118 17.51 25.92 -22.28
CA ASP A 118 18.43 27.05 -22.14
C ASP A 118 19.86 26.67 -22.56
N LYS A 119 20.29 25.44 -22.28
CA LYS A 119 21.56 24.91 -22.80
C LYS A 119 21.59 24.82 -24.33
N LEU A 120 20.55 24.23 -24.93
CA LEU A 120 20.46 24.11 -26.38
C LEU A 120 20.46 25.48 -27.08
N LYS A 121 19.80 26.49 -26.49
CA LYS A 121 19.84 27.86 -27.01
C LYS A 121 21.26 28.44 -26.96
N LEU A 122 21.97 28.26 -25.85
CA LEU A 122 23.36 28.74 -25.71
C LEU A 122 24.30 28.03 -26.70
N GLU A 123 24.16 26.71 -26.85
CA GLU A 123 24.92 25.92 -27.83
C GLU A 123 24.63 26.37 -29.27
N GLN A 124 23.37 26.65 -29.59
CA GLN A 124 22.99 27.14 -30.92
C GLN A 124 23.61 28.50 -31.21
N VAL A 125 23.52 29.47 -30.28
CA VAL A 125 24.14 30.79 -30.45
C VAL A 125 25.65 30.68 -30.65
N PHE A 126 26.32 29.82 -29.88
CA PHE A 126 27.76 29.57 -30.02
C PHE A 126 28.13 28.97 -31.38
N LEU A 127 27.36 28.00 -31.87
CA LEU A 127 27.57 27.41 -33.19
C LEU A 127 27.33 28.42 -34.32
N ASP A 128 26.32 29.28 -34.18
CA ASP A 128 26.02 30.35 -35.13
C ASP A 128 27.17 31.38 -35.19
N GLU A 129 27.74 31.76 -34.03
CA GLU A 129 28.91 32.64 -33.94
C GLU A 129 30.13 32.04 -34.66
N ILE A 130 30.44 30.77 -34.41
CA ILE A 130 31.51 30.05 -35.13
C ILE A 130 31.25 30.02 -36.64
N GLY A 131 30.01 29.74 -37.04
CA GLY A 131 29.61 29.72 -38.45
C GLY A 131 29.84 31.06 -39.15
N GLN A 132 29.48 32.16 -38.49
CA GLN A 132 29.72 33.52 -39.02
C GLN A 132 31.21 33.86 -39.09
N GLU A 133 31.99 33.52 -38.07
CA GLU A 133 33.46 33.68 -38.06
C GLU A 133 34.11 32.95 -39.24
N ILE A 134 33.75 31.68 -39.47
CA ILE A 134 34.27 30.88 -40.59
C ILE A 134 33.90 31.51 -41.93
N HIS A 135 32.65 31.95 -42.09
CA HIS A 135 32.19 32.60 -43.32
C HIS A 135 32.94 33.92 -43.58
N ARG A 136 33.21 34.72 -42.54
CA ARG A 136 33.94 36.00 -42.67
C ARG A 136 35.42 35.83 -43.02
N ARG A 137 36.01 34.67 -42.72
CA ARG A 137 37.42 34.35 -43.01
C ARG A 137 37.62 33.79 -44.42
N ARG A 138 36.55 33.54 -45.19
CA ARG A 138 36.58 33.19 -46.61
C ARG A 138 36.35 34.42 -47.46
#